data_AF-A0A314XPE0-F1
#
_entry.id   AF-A0A314XPE0-F1
#
_cell.length_a   1.000
_cell.length_b   1.000
_cell.length_c   1.000
_cell.angle_alpha   90.00
_cell.angle_beta   90.00
_cell.angle_gamma   90.00
#
_symmetry.space_group_name_H-M   'P 1'
#
loop_
_entity.id
_entity.type
_entity.pdbx_description
1 polymer ?
#
loop_
_entity_poly.entity_id
_entity_poly.type
_entity_poly.pdbx_seq_one_letter_code
_entity_poly.pdbx_strand_id
1 'polypeptide(L)' 'MFYEVELLREVAVLAENLDRDKLVSSRFIVTRLLEGLLSEKADEDLGYFLAVTGLKRIGKGEVVHNSGDVFFP' A
#
# COMPACT_ATOMS: atom_id res chain seq x y z
N MET A 1 -15.03 -19.95 -9.05
CA MET A 1 -15.73 -18.78 -9.63
C MET A 1 -14.83 -17.57 -9.43
N PHE A 2 -14.65 -16.71 -10.43
CA PHE A 2 -13.84 -15.49 -10.29
C PHE A 2 -14.76 -14.31 -9.97
N TYR A 3 -14.29 -13.40 -9.13
CA TYR A 3 -14.98 -12.15 -8.82
C TYR A 3 -13.95 -11.05 -8.53
N GLU A 4 -14.38 -9.80 -8.67
CA GLU A 4 -13.57 -8.62 -8.34
C GLU A 4 -13.95 -8.12 -6.95
N VAL A 5 -12.95 -7.74 -6.16
CA VAL A 5 -13.11 -7.22 -4.80
C VAL A 5 -12.24 -6.00 -4.59
N GLU A 6 -12.75 -5.02 -3.84
CA GLU A 6 -11.98 -3.86 -3.41
C GLU A 6 -11.28 -4.16 -2.08
N LEU A 7 -9.98 -3.85 -2.02
CA LEU A 7 -9.15 -4.07 -0.85
C LEU A 7 -8.56 -2.75 -0.36
N LEU A 8 -8.63 -2.53 0.96
CA LEU A 8 -7.86 -1.49 1.64
C LEU A 8 -6.51 -2.09 2.04
N ARG A 9 -5.41 -1.37 1.77
CA ARG A 9 -4.05 -1.81 2.07
C ARG A 9 -3.23 -0.64 2.56
N GLU A 10 -2.63 -0.83 3.72
CA GLU A 10 -1.76 0.17 4.31
C GLU A 10 -0.34 0.05 3.75
N VAL A 11 0.24 1.17 3.33
CA VAL A 11 1.61 1.25 2.83
C VAL A 11 2.46 2.04 3.81
N ALA A 12 3.42 1.34 4.43
CA ALA A 12 4.41 1.96 5.32
C ALA A 12 5.57 2.56 4.53
N VAL A 13 5.87 3.82 4.81
CA VAL A 13 7.03 4.56 4.31
C VAL A 13 7.91 4.94 5.48
N LEU A 14 9.07 4.31 5.58
CA LEU A 14 10.00 4.57 6.67
C LEU A 14 10.58 5.99 6.56
N ALA A 15 10.84 6.61 7.70
CA ALA A 15 11.37 7.98 7.78
C ALA A 15 12.67 8.17 6.97
N GLU A 16 13.50 7.12 6.87
CA GLU A 16 14.75 7.10 6.08
C GLU A 16 14.53 7.21 4.57
N ASN A 17 13.35 6.86 4.07
CA ASN A 17 12.98 6.91 2.65
C ASN A 17 12.25 8.20 2.28
N LEU A 18 12.07 9.12 3.25
CA LEU A 18 11.50 10.43 3.01
C LEU A 18 12.55 11.36 2.42
N ASP A 19 12.18 12.12 1.38
CA ASP A 19 13.05 13.19 0.87
C ASP A 19 13.24 14.29 1.93
N ARG A 20 14.19 15.21 1.73
CA ARG A 20 14.49 16.31 2.67
C ARG A 20 13.24 17.14 3.05
N ASP A 21 12.28 17.22 2.14
CA ASP A 21 11.01 17.94 2.32
C ASP A 21 9.90 17.08 2.94
N LYS A 22 10.20 15.84 3.35
CA LYS A 22 9.24 14.82 3.82
C LYS A 22 8.14 14.47 2.82
N LEU A 23 8.42 14.69 1.54
CA LEU A 23 7.51 14.35 0.45
C LEU A 23 7.70 12.90 0.04
N VAL A 24 6.59 12.19 -0.12
CA VAL A 24 6.56 10.83 -0.67
C VAL A 24 5.95 10.89 -2.06
N SER A 25 6.66 10.37 -3.05
CA SER A 25 6.12 10.26 -4.42
C SER A 25 4.99 9.23 -4.45
N SER A 26 3.89 9.55 -5.14
CA SER A 26 2.83 8.57 -5.42
C SER A 26 3.36 7.31 -6.11
N ARG A 27 4.38 7.45 -6.97
CA ARG A 27 5.05 6.31 -7.60
C ARG A 27 5.67 5.37 -6.58
N PHE A 28 6.33 5.91 -5.55
CA PHE A 28 6.94 5.09 -4.49
C PHE A 28 5.87 4.31 -3.72
N ILE A 29 4.77 4.98 -3.36
CA ILE A 29 3.64 4.37 -2.65
C ILE A 29 3.06 3.21 -3.48
N VAL A 30 2.81 3.44 -4.77
CA VAL A 30 2.27 2.41 -5.67
C VAL A 30 3.23 1.25 -5.84
N THR A 31 4.54 1.51 -5.98
CA THR A 31 5.54 0.43 -6.07
C THR A 31 5.52 -0.44 -4.81
N ARG A 32 5.52 0.17 -3.62
CA ARG A 32 5.46 -0.56 -2.34
C ARG A 32 4.16 -1.35 -2.17
N LEU A 33 3.03 -0.78 -2.58
CA LEU A 33 1.74 -1.49 -2.58
C LEU A 33 1.78 -2.74 -3.47
N LEU A 34 2.30 -2.61 -4.69
CA LEU A 34 2.39 -3.73 -5.63
C LEU A 34 3.38 -4.81 -5.15
N GLU A 35 4.51 -4.42 -4.54
CA GLU A 35 5.44 -5.36 -3.89
C GLU A 35 4.74 -6.17 -2.79
N GLY A 36 3.95 -5.51 -1.93
CA GLY A 36 3.14 -6.16 -0.90
C GLY A 36 2.15 -7.16 -1.49
N LEU A 37 1.37 -6.73 -2.49
CA LEU A 37 0.38 -7.57 -3.17
C LEU A 37 0.99 -8.77 -3.90
N LEU A 38 2.20 -8.62 -4.46
CA LEU A 38 2.94 -9.73 -5.09
C LEU A 38 3.33 -10.82 -4.07
N SER A 39 3.47 -10.46 -2.79
CA SER A 39 3.78 -11.40 -1.71
C SER A 39 2.55 -11.93 -0.98
N GLU A 40 1.37 -11.44 -1.32
CA GLU A 40 0.11 -11.80 -0.69
C GLU A 40 -0.22 -13.28 -0.97
N LYS A 41 -0.65 -13.99 0.07
CA LYS A 41 -1.08 -15.39 -0.06
C LYS A 41 -2.58 -15.47 -0.34
N ALA A 42 -3.05 -16.67 -0.63
CA ALA A 42 -4.47 -16.91 -0.67
C ALA A 42 -5.10 -16.61 0.69
N ASP A 43 -6.30 -16.04 0.64
CA ASP A 43 -7.14 -15.76 1.79
C ASP A 43 -8.28 -16.79 1.88
N GLU A 44 -8.75 -17.12 3.08
CA GLU A 44 -9.78 -18.16 3.25
C GLU A 44 -11.14 -17.74 2.68
N ASP A 45 -11.47 -16.45 2.75
CA ASP A 45 -12.74 -15.90 2.26
C ASP A 45 -12.62 -15.48 0.79
N LEU A 46 -11.44 -14.96 0.39
CA LEU A 46 -11.24 -14.39 -0.94
C LEU A 46 -10.61 -15.35 -1.95
N GLY A 47 -9.90 -16.38 -1.50
CA GLY A 47 -9.17 -17.31 -2.33
C GLY A 47 -7.86 -16.72 -2.88
N TYR A 48 -7.46 -17.16 -4.08
CA TYR A 48 -6.22 -16.73 -4.72
C TYR A 48 -6.38 -15.39 -5.44
N PHE A 49 -5.48 -14.44 -5.15
CA PHE A 49 -5.37 -13.19 -5.91
C PHE A 49 -4.71 -13.43 -7.27
N LEU A 50 -5.37 -13.00 -8.34
CA LEU A 50 -4.91 -13.26 -9.71
C LEU A 50 -4.28 -12.02 -10.37
N ALA A 51 -4.88 -10.86 -10.16
CA ALA A 51 -4.45 -9.61 -10.78
C ALA A 51 -5.01 -8.41 -10.03
N VAL A 52 -4.29 -7.30 -10.10
CA VAL A 52 -4.78 -5.98 -9.70
C VAL A 52 -5.45 -5.33 -10.92
N THR A 53 -6.71 -4.93 -10.78
CA THR A 53 -7.49 -4.33 -11.87
C THR A 53 -7.39 -2.80 -11.89
N GLY A 54 -7.18 -2.17 -10.73
CA GLY A 54 -7.01 -0.73 -10.64
C GLY A 54 -6.71 -0.24 -9.22
N LEU A 55 -6.17 0.97 -9.15
CA LEU A 55 -5.98 1.71 -7.89
C LEU A 55 -7.04 2.80 -7.80
N LYS A 56 -7.92 2.72 -6.79
CA LYS A 56 -9.03 3.67 -6.64
C LYS A 56 -8.60 4.98 -5.97
N ARG A 57 -7.81 4.90 -4.90
CA ARG A 57 -7.38 6.07 -4.12
C ARG A 57 -6.07 5.77 -3.39
N ILE A 58 -5.27 6.81 -3.15
CA ILE A 58 -4.22 6.83 -2.13
C ILE A 58 -4.72 7.78 -1.04
N GLY A 59 -4.86 7.28 0.18
CA GLY A 59 -5.27 8.07 1.34
C GLY A 59 -4.22 9.10 1.76
N LYS A 60 -4.60 9.95 2.71
CA LYS A 60 -3.66 10.90 3.31
C LYS A 60 -2.70 10.14 4.21
N GLY A 61 -1.40 10.41 4.07
CA GLY A 61 -0.38 9.82 4.93
C GLY A 61 -0.50 10.27 6.39
N GLU A 62 -0.46 9.32 7.30
CA GLU A 62 -0.46 9.55 8.75
C GLU A 62 0.93 9.29 9.33
N VAL A 63 1.46 10.26 10.07
CA VAL A 63 2.81 10.19 10.63
C VAL A 63 2.77 9.52 12.00
N VAL A 64 3.60 8.51 12.20
CA VAL A 64 3.84 7.91 13.51
C VAL A 64 4.76 8.84 14.31
N HIS A 65 4.21 9.41 15.38
CA HIS A 65 4.84 10.46 16.17
C HIS A 65 6.24 10.12 16.71
N ASN A 66 6.52 8.83 16.97
CA ASN A 66 7.78 8.40 17.59
C ASN A 66 8.88 8.04 16.58
N SER A 67 8.53 7.43 15.44
CA SER A 67 9.51 7.01 14.43
C SER A 67 9.64 7.99 13.26
N GLY A 68 8.62 8.82 13.02
CA GLY A 68 8.53 9.67 11.84
C GLY A 68 8.12 8.91 10.57
N ASP A 69 7.81 7.62 10.68
CA ASP A 69 7.29 6.82 9.57
C ASP A 69 5.90 7.31 9.16
N VAL A 70 5.54 7.10 7.90
CA VAL A 70 4.28 7.55 7.33
C VAL A 70 3.50 6.35 6.78
N PHE A 71 2.23 6.24 7.14
CA PHE A 71 1.34 5.18 6.68
C PHE A 71 0.27 5.75 5.75
N PHE A 72 0.11 5.15 4.58
CA PHE A 72 -0.90 5.56 3.59
C PHE A 72 -1.95 4.45 3.44
N PRO A 73 -3.25 4.74 3.70
CA PRO A 73 -4.33 3.79 3.47
C PRO A 73 -4.84 3.78 2.01
#